data_AF-X1DMA1-F1
#
_entry.id   AF-X1DMA1-F1
#
_cell.length_a   1.000
_cell.length_b   1.000
_cell.length_c   1.000
_cell.angle_alpha   90.00
_cell.angle_beta   90.00
_cell.angle_gamma   90.00
#
_symmetry.space_group_name_H-M   'P 1'
#
loop_
_entity.id
_entity.type
_entity.pdbx_description
1 polymer ?
#
loop_
_entity_poly.entity_id
_entity_poly.type
_entity_poly.pdbx_seq_one_letter_code
_entity_poly.pdbx_strand_id
1 'polypeptide(L)' 'KPGTWAIAISLSMNLASPVIVDSYAGVLCVVEAEAFAGHISQKELEYDSVRGTIPVL' A
#
# COMPACT_ATOMS: atom_id res chain seq x y z
N LYS A 1 -6.72 2.52 3.21
CA LYS A 1 -5.48 3.06 3.83
C LYS A 1 -4.59 1.89 4.20
N PRO A 2 -3.28 1.93 3.89
CA PRO A 2 -2.35 0.89 4.30
C PRO A 2 -2.27 0.77 5.82
N GLY A 3 -2.12 -0.46 6.31
CA GLY A 3 -2.01 -0.74 7.73
C GLY A 3 -2.52 -2.12 8.12
N THR A 4 -2.21 -2.50 9.37
CA THR A 4 -2.80 -3.68 10.02
C THR A 4 -4.11 -3.27 10.67
N TRP A 5 -5.19 -3.93 10.30
CA TRP A 5 -6.52 -3.69 10.84
C TRP A 5 -6.88 -4.79 11.82
N ALA A 6 -7.29 -4.41 13.03
CA ALA A 6 -7.74 -5.34 14.05
C ALA A 6 -9.27 -5.42 14.06
N ILE A 7 -9.79 -6.55 14.50
CA ILE A 7 -11.20 -6.76 14.80
C ILE A 7 -11.37 -7.17 16.26
N ALA A 8 -12.42 -6.65 16.88
CA ALA A 8 -12.90 -7.08 18.17
C ALA A 8 -14.38 -7.46 18.04
N ILE A 9 -14.74 -8.66 18.47
CA ILE A 9 -16.09 -9.21 18.44
C ILE A 9 -16.42 -9.68 19.86
N SER A 10 -17.66 -9.43 20.30
CA SER A 10 -18.16 -9.97 21.56
C SER A 10 -19.55 -10.56 21.36
N LEU A 11 -19.76 -11.75 21.90
CA LEU A 11 -21.08 -12.38 21.95
C LEU A 11 -21.74 -11.98 23.27
N SER A 12 -22.82 -11.21 23.17
CA SER A 12 -23.63 -10.80 24.31
C SER A 12 -24.93 -11.60 24.36
N MET A 13 -25.23 -12.19 25.51
CA MET A 13 -26.46 -12.93 25.78
C MET A 13 -27.27 -12.27 26.89
N ASN A 14 -28.54 -12.66 27.03
CA ASN A 14 -29.55 -12.08 27.94
C ASN A 14 -29.94 -10.63 27.61
N LEU A 15 -31.07 -10.45 26.90
CA LEU A 15 -31.51 -9.15 26.41
C LEU A 15 -31.80 -8.13 27.53
N ALA A 16 -32.36 -8.58 28.66
CA ALA A 16 -32.73 -7.71 29.77
C ALA A 16 -31.52 -7.32 30.64
N SER A 17 -30.47 -8.13 30.64
CA SER A 17 -29.21 -7.85 31.33
C SER A 17 -28.05 -8.48 30.54
N PRO A 18 -27.50 -7.75 29.56
CA PRO A 18 -26.47 -8.25 28.65
C PRO A 18 -25.22 -8.75 29.39
N VAL A 19 -24.81 -9.98 29.09
CA VAL A 19 -23.58 -10.60 29.59
C VAL A 19 -22.74 -11.06 28.40
N ILE A 20 -21.45 -10.70 28.39
CA ILE A 20 -20.50 -11.20 27.40
C ILE A 20 -20.12 -12.63 27.77
N VAL A 21 -20.43 -13.58 26.88
CA VAL A 21 -20.15 -15.01 27.09
C VAL A 21 -18.98 -15.50 26.25
N ASP A 22 -18.60 -14.74 25.23
CA ASP A 22 -17.45 -15.02 24.38
C ASP A 22 -16.92 -13.73 23.76
N SER A 23 -15.63 -13.71 23.46
CA SER A 23 -14.98 -12.58 22.81
C SER A 23 -13.79 -13.02 21.97
N TYR A 24 -13.63 -12.38 20.82
CA TYR A 24 -12.48 -12.55 19.95
C TYR A 24 -11.86 -11.19 19.63
N ALA A 25 -10.53 -11.10 19.76
CA ALA A 25 -9.77 -9.95 19.30
C ALA A 25 -8.55 -10.44 18.51
N GLY A 26 -8.34 -9.88 17.31
CA GLY A 26 -7.24 -10.30 16.45
C GLY A 26 -7.05 -9.41 15.23
N VAL A 27 -6.13 -9.82 14.35
CA VAL A 27 -5.90 -9.16 13.07
C VAL A 27 -6.98 -9.60 12.08
N LEU A 28 -7.68 -8.62 11.49
CA LEU A 28 -8.65 -8.84 10.42
C LEU A 28 -7.94 -8.98 9.08
N CYS A 29 -7.12 -8.00 8.75
CA CYS A 29 -6.36 -7.97 7.51
C CYS A 29 -5.16 -7.03 7.61
N VAL A 30 -4.21 -7.23 6.70
CA VAL A 30 -3.10 -6.30 6.45
C VAL A 30 -3.33 -5.71 5.06
N VAL A 31 -3.46 -4.39 5.00
CA VAL A 31 -3.56 -3.66 3.72
C VAL A 31 -2.18 -3.10 3.42
N GLU A 32 -1.54 -3.62 2.38
CA GLU A 32 -0.27 -3.10 1.90
C GLU A 32 -0.51 -1.78 1.14
N ALA A 33 0.52 -0.93 1.12
CA ALA A 33 0.52 0.19 0.18
C ALA A 33 0.79 -0.37 -1.21
N GLU A 34 0.00 0.04 -2.21
CA GLU A 34 0.39 -0.20 -3.59
C GLU A 34 1.76 0.44 -3.81
N ALA A 35 2.77 -0.41 -4.02
CA ALA A 35 4.05 0.05 -4.51
C ALA A 35 3.82 0.48 -5.95
N PHE A 36 3.66 1.78 -6.19
CA PHE A 36 3.68 2.32 -7.54
C PHE A 36 5.13 2.22 -8.05
N ALA A 37 5.53 1.03 -8.50
CA ALA A 37 6.73 0.83 -9.28
C ALA A 37 6.47 1.47 -10.64
N GLY A 38 6.57 2.80 -10.70
CA GLY A 38 6.40 3.55 -11.94
C GLY A 38 7.34 2.97 -13.00
N HIS A 39 6.77 2.46 -14.09
CA HIS A 39 7.55 1.99 -15.23
C HIS A 39 7.74 3.15 -16.19
N ILE A 40 8.98 3.40 -16.60
CA ILE A 40 9.26 4.35 -17.68
C ILE A 40 8.77 3.71 -18.98
N SER A 41 7.66 4.22 -19.52
CA SER A 41 7.05 3.71 -20.75
C SER A 41 7.76 4.16 -22.02
N GLN A 42 8.58 5.23 -21.95
CA GLN A 42 9.34 5.74 -23.07
C GLN A 42 10.61 6.48 -22.60
N LYS A 43 11.73 6.26 -23.32
CA LYS A 43 12.99 6.99 -23.14
C LYS A 43 13.43 7.48 -24.52
N GLU A 44 13.33 8.78 -24.75
CA GLU A 44 13.78 9.42 -25.98
C GLU A 44 14.75 10.55 -25.64
N LEU A 45 15.85 10.63 -26.39
CA LEU A 45 16.87 11.65 -26.24
C LEU A 45 17.01 12.34 -27.59
N GLU A 46 16.47 13.55 -27.70
CA GLU A 46 16.69 14.38 -28.87
C GLU A 46 18.04 15.09 -28.74
N TYR A 47 18.91 14.88 -29.72
CA TYR A 47 20.17 15.60 -29.87
C TYR A 47 20.02 16.51 -31.09
N ASP A 48 20.29 17.80 -30.95
CA ASP A 48 20.07 18.85 -31.95
C ASP A 48 20.98 18.77 -33.20
N SER A 49 21.61 17.60 -33.40
CA SER A 49 22.38 17.21 -34.58
C SER A 49 23.59 18.12 -34.86
N VAL A 50 23.95 19.05 -33.97
CA VAL A 50 25.15 19.87 -34.15
C VAL A 50 26.38 19.01 -33.87
N ARG A 51 26.96 18.49 -34.95
CA ARG A 51 28.24 17.78 -34.93
C ARG A 51 29.37 18.79 -35.00
N GLY A 52 29.95 19.12 -33.84
CA GLY A 52 31.24 19.79 -33.74
C GLY A 52 32.39 18.79 -33.79
N THR A 53 33.52 19.18 -34.38
CA THR A 53 34.77 18.41 -34.27
C THR A 53 35.21 18.44 -32.81
N ILE A 54 35.38 17.28 -32.16
CA ILE A 54 36.05 17.18 -30.86
C ILE A 54 37.56 17.16 -31.13
N PRO A 55 38.31 18.22 -30.82
CA PRO A 55 39.76 18.12 -30.87
C PRO A 55 40.22 17.29 -29.66
N VAL A 56 40.77 16.11 -29.92
CA VAL A 56 41.62 15.41 -28.94
C VAL A 56 43.05 15.83 -29.23
N LEU A 57 43.66 16.53 -28.27
CA LEU A 57 45.12 16.67 -28.14
C LEU A 57 45.68 15.43 -27.44
#